data_AF-A0A7L5APC3-F1
#
_entry.id   AF-A0A7L5APC3-F1
#
_cell.length_a   1.000
_cell.length_b   1.000
_cell.length_c   1.000
_cell.angle_alpha   90.00
_cell.angle_beta   90.00
_cell.angle_gamma   90.00
#
_symmetry.space_group_name_H-M   'P 1'
#
loop_
_entity.id
_entity.type
_entity.pdbx_description
1 polymer ?
#
loop_
_entity_poly.entity_id
_entity_poly.type
_entity_poly.pdbx_seq_one_letter_code
_entity_poly.pdbx_strand_id
1 'polypeptide(L)'
;MNPADYEAAVRGAILVLVAGLPGTGKSYLCARIRERFPGCTQVSIDDIKEKLWEEHGFDDLEQKQALERRALGIFFDEIEAALSPAPRSRVMHDDSHGPMVLSDYPFSVKQLPTLQTLCERHGATALTIRLTADLEVLFERQQRRDLDPSRHLGHIVDRYHRGDSLTDRSRASGLLTREEFYRRCTTRGYDTFRLGELLEVDATDLDAVDHKAILDWIAARS
;
A
#
# COMPACT_ATOMS: atom_id res chain seq x y z
N MET A 1 27.38 -24.81 -17.15
CA MET A 1 26.35 -23.95 -16.53
C MET A 1 25.51 -24.88 -15.67
N ASN A 2 25.66 -24.78 -14.35
CA ASN A 2 25.18 -25.77 -13.39
C ASN A 2 23.74 -25.41 -12.96
N PRO A 3 22.79 -26.35 -12.91
CA PRO A 3 21.45 -26.11 -12.36
C PRO A 3 21.41 -25.57 -10.92
N ALA A 4 22.53 -25.64 -10.19
CA ALA A 4 22.67 -25.08 -8.84
C ALA A 4 22.71 -23.54 -8.77
N ASP A 5 22.84 -22.83 -9.90
CA ASP A 5 22.83 -21.36 -9.93
C ASP A 5 21.39 -20.78 -9.88
N TYR A 6 20.35 -21.63 -9.91
CA TYR A 6 18.94 -21.22 -9.89
C TYR A 6 18.34 -21.13 -8.49
N GLU A 7 19.08 -21.51 -7.45
CA GLU A 7 18.57 -21.66 -6.09
C GLU A 7 19.41 -20.86 -5.07
N ALA A 8 19.89 -19.69 -5.49
CA ALA A 8 20.19 -18.64 -4.52
C ALA A 8 18.85 -18.14 -3.96
N ALA A 9 18.32 -18.84 -2.94
CA ALA A 9 17.28 -18.31 -2.06
C ALA A 9 17.61 -16.85 -1.78
N VAL A 10 16.66 -15.94 -2.02
CA VAL A 10 16.87 -14.49 -1.95
C VAL A 10 17.31 -14.13 -0.54
N ARG A 11 18.63 -14.10 -0.30
CA ARG A 11 19.22 -13.73 0.99
C ARG A 11 19.28 -12.21 1.04
N GLY A 12 18.17 -11.58 1.42
CA GLY A 12 18.09 -10.12 1.51
C GLY A 12 16.76 -9.64 2.07
N ALA A 13 16.68 -8.33 2.35
CA ALA A 13 15.41 -7.70 2.67
C ALA A 13 14.46 -7.79 1.47
N ILE A 14 13.15 -7.82 1.71
CA ILE A 14 12.13 -7.88 0.68
C ILE A 14 11.12 -6.77 0.89
N LEU A 15 10.81 -6.05 -0.17
CA LEU A 15 9.77 -5.03 -0.19
C LEU A 15 8.64 -5.46 -1.10
N VAL A 16 7.53 -5.91 -0.51
CA VAL A 16 6.29 -6.25 -1.21
C VAL A 16 5.43 -5.01 -1.33
N LEU A 17 5.20 -4.56 -2.56
CA LEU A 17 4.40 -3.39 -2.91
C LEU A 17 3.10 -3.84 -3.55
N VAL A 18 1.99 -3.67 -2.83
CA VAL A 18 0.65 -3.92 -3.36
C VAL A 18 0.15 -2.63 -4.00
N ALA A 19 0.24 -2.58 -5.33
CA ALA A 19 -0.12 -1.44 -6.16
C ALA A 19 -1.51 -1.61 -6.81
N GLY A 20 -2.03 -0.51 -7.35
CA GLY A 20 -3.29 -0.51 -8.09
C GLY A 20 -4.23 0.63 -7.70
N LEU A 21 -5.24 0.83 -8.52
CA LEU A 21 -6.25 1.88 -8.35
C LEU A 21 -7.00 1.78 -7.02
N PRO A 22 -7.54 2.88 -6.48
CA PRO A 22 -8.46 2.81 -5.34
C PRO A 22 -9.62 1.83 -5.62
N GLY A 23 -9.99 1.00 -4.63
CA GLY A 23 -11.06 0.00 -4.78
C GLY A 23 -10.64 -1.38 -5.31
N THR A 24 -9.36 -1.59 -5.65
CA THR A 24 -8.87 -2.88 -6.20
C THR A 24 -8.71 -4.01 -5.17
N GLY A 25 -8.95 -3.76 -3.88
CA GLY A 25 -8.84 -4.79 -2.84
C GLY A 25 -7.46 -4.92 -2.17
N LYS A 26 -6.56 -3.94 -2.35
CA LYS A 26 -5.18 -3.97 -1.80
C LYS A 26 -5.11 -4.29 -0.31
N SER A 27 -5.92 -3.63 0.51
CA SER A 27 -5.91 -3.82 1.96
C SER A 27 -6.35 -5.24 2.37
N TYR A 28 -7.27 -5.85 1.62
CA TYR A 28 -7.65 -7.25 1.82
C TYR A 28 -6.51 -8.21 1.46
N LEU A 29 -5.84 -7.98 0.33
CA LEU A 29 -4.66 -8.76 -0.05
C LEU A 29 -3.54 -8.61 1.00
N CYS A 30 -3.31 -7.40 1.53
CA CYS A 30 -2.30 -7.18 2.57
C CYS A 30 -2.61 -7.99 3.84
N ALA A 31 -3.88 -8.08 4.24
CA ALA A 31 -4.28 -8.93 5.37
C ALA A 31 -3.95 -10.41 5.11
N ARG A 32 -4.24 -10.92 3.92
CA ARG A 32 -3.92 -12.31 3.51
C ARG A 32 -2.40 -12.56 3.49
N ILE A 33 -1.61 -11.59 3.01
CA ILE A 33 -0.14 -11.68 3.02
C ILE A 33 0.36 -11.76 4.47
N ARG A 34 -0.13 -10.89 5.36
CA ARG A 34 0.25 -10.92 6.79
C ARG A 34 -0.11 -12.23 7.49
N GLU A 35 -1.25 -12.82 7.16
CA GLU A 35 -1.64 -14.14 7.68
C GLU A 35 -0.65 -15.23 7.25
N ARG A 36 -0.15 -15.17 6.01
CA ARG A 36 0.82 -16.14 5.48
C ARG A 36 2.25 -15.90 5.98
N PHE A 37 2.63 -14.63 6.16
CA PHE A 37 3.96 -14.17 6.53
C PHE A 37 3.89 -13.33 7.82
N PRO A 38 3.71 -13.97 9.01
CA PRO A 38 3.47 -13.25 10.26
C PRO A 38 4.65 -12.39 10.74
N GLY A 39 5.87 -12.65 10.26
CA GLY A 39 7.05 -11.82 10.50
C GLY A 39 7.14 -10.56 9.62
N CYS A 40 6.20 -10.36 8.69
CA CYS A 40 6.20 -9.21 7.80
C CYS A 40 5.77 -7.92 8.52
N THR A 41 6.58 -6.87 8.37
CA THR A 41 6.25 -5.53 8.85
C THR A 41 5.42 -4.80 7.80
N GLN A 42 4.19 -4.40 8.14
CA GLN A 42 3.35 -3.60 7.24
C GLN A 42 3.55 -2.11 7.51
N VAL A 43 3.74 -1.33 6.45
CA VAL A 43 3.74 0.14 6.47
C VAL A 43 2.58 0.65 5.62
N SER A 44 1.61 1.28 6.26
CA SER A 44 0.37 1.80 5.66
C SER A 44 0.37 3.32 5.69
N ILE A 45 0.38 3.94 4.51
CA ILE A 45 0.23 5.39 4.36
C ILE A 45 -1.14 5.90 4.83
N ASP A 46 -2.21 5.12 4.69
CA ASP A 46 -3.54 5.49 5.19
C ASP A 46 -3.51 5.55 6.72
N ASP A 47 -2.86 4.61 7.41
CA ASP A 47 -2.71 4.61 8.86
C ASP A 47 -1.93 5.84 9.35
N ILE A 48 -0.85 6.21 8.64
CA ILE A 48 -0.04 7.40 8.96
C ILE A 48 -0.86 8.68 8.77
N LYS A 49 -1.61 8.78 7.68
CA LYS A 49 -2.51 9.92 7.42
C LYS A 49 -3.56 10.06 8.50
N GLU A 50 -4.24 8.96 8.84
CA GLU A 50 -5.30 8.96 9.85
C GLU A 50 -4.75 9.38 11.22
N LYS A 51 -3.60 8.85 11.64
CA LYS A 51 -2.93 9.30 12.88
C LYS A 51 -2.63 10.80 12.88
N LEU A 52 -2.11 11.34 11.77
CA LEU A 52 -1.82 12.78 11.66
C LEU A 52 -3.08 13.64 11.70
N TRP A 53 -4.17 13.18 11.07
CA TRP A 53 -5.45 13.89 11.11
C TRP A 53 -6.09 13.86 12.50
N GLU A 54 -5.98 12.73 13.21
CA GLU A 54 -6.41 12.60 14.61
C GLU A 54 -5.60 13.52 15.56
N GLU A 55 -4.30 13.69 15.30
CA GLU A 55 -3.43 14.51 16.15
C GLU A 55 -3.59 16.00 15.89
N HIS A 56 -3.68 16.41 14.62
CA HIS A 56 -3.56 17.82 14.23
C HIS A 56 -4.83 18.44 13.66
N GLY A 57 -5.74 17.64 13.12
CA GLY A 57 -6.86 18.14 12.31
C GLY A 57 -6.41 18.95 11.08
N PHE A 58 -7.37 19.44 10.31
CA PHE A 58 -7.17 20.37 9.21
C PHE A 58 -8.46 21.15 8.96
N ASP A 59 -8.36 22.44 8.69
CA ASP A 59 -9.51 23.33 8.41
C ASP A 59 -9.81 23.51 6.92
N ASP A 60 -8.86 23.14 6.04
CA ASP A 60 -8.97 23.28 4.60
C ASP A 60 -8.10 22.28 3.82
N LEU A 61 -8.23 22.31 2.49
CA LEU A 61 -7.48 21.45 1.57
C LEU A 61 -5.98 21.70 1.57
N GLU A 62 -5.52 22.93 1.84
CA GLU A 62 -4.09 23.25 1.85
C GLU A 62 -3.41 22.61 3.08
N GLN A 63 -4.03 22.74 4.24
CA GLN A 63 -3.61 22.08 5.48
C GLN A 63 -3.65 20.56 5.35
N LYS A 64 -4.73 20.00 4.77
CA LYS A 64 -4.83 18.57 4.47
C LYS A 64 -3.66 18.10 3.61
N GLN A 65 -3.35 18.81 2.53
CA GLN A 65 -2.23 18.49 1.65
C GLN A 65 -0.87 18.63 2.35
N ALA A 66 -0.71 19.59 3.27
CA ALA A 66 0.50 19.71 4.08
C ALA A 66 0.70 18.48 4.99
N LEU A 67 -0.38 18.00 5.63
CA LEU A 67 -0.34 16.76 6.40
C LEU A 67 -0.09 15.54 5.51
N GLU A 68 -0.66 15.47 4.30
CA GLU A 68 -0.38 14.37 3.37
C GLU A 68 1.08 14.36 2.90
N ARG A 69 1.71 15.53 2.70
CA ARG A 69 3.15 15.62 2.40
C ARG A 69 3.99 15.14 3.58
N ARG A 70 3.62 15.50 4.81
CA ARG A 70 4.27 15.01 6.03
C ARG A 70 4.11 13.49 6.17
N ALA A 71 2.91 12.97 5.93
CA ALA A 71 2.61 11.55 5.95
C ALA A 71 3.50 10.78 4.97
N LEU A 72 3.72 11.33 3.78
CA LEU A 72 4.59 10.71 2.77
C LEU A 72 6.06 10.66 3.21
N GLY A 73 6.55 11.68 3.94
CA GLY A 73 7.89 11.64 4.53
C GLY A 73 8.02 10.52 5.57
N ILE A 74 7.09 10.50 6.54
CA ILE A 74 7.04 9.46 7.58
C ILE A 74 6.92 8.06 6.96
N PHE A 75 6.13 7.92 5.90
CA PHE A 75 5.98 6.67 5.18
C PHE A 75 7.32 6.13 4.65
N PHE A 76 8.14 6.98 4.02
CA PHE A 76 9.45 6.56 3.55
C PHE A 76 10.41 6.26 4.71
N ASP A 77 10.36 7.03 5.79
CA ASP A 77 11.17 6.78 6.99
C ASP A 77 10.80 5.43 7.64
N GLU A 78 9.51 5.09 7.70
CA GLU A 78 9.02 3.80 8.22
C GLU A 78 9.42 2.63 7.32
N ILE A 79 9.35 2.78 5.99
CA ILE A 79 9.88 1.77 5.05
C ILE A 79 11.38 1.57 5.25
N GLU A 80 12.17 2.66 5.33
CA GLU A 80 13.62 2.59 5.54
C GLU A 80 13.99 1.91 6.86
N ALA A 81 13.29 2.27 7.95
CA ALA A 81 13.48 1.65 9.25
C ALA A 81 13.14 0.15 9.23
N ALA A 82 12.06 -0.24 8.53
CA ALA A 82 11.64 -1.64 8.43
C ALA A 82 12.56 -2.49 7.52
N LEU A 83 13.18 -1.87 6.51
CA LEU A 83 14.19 -2.52 5.65
C LEU A 83 15.57 -2.62 6.32
N SER A 84 15.81 -1.82 7.36
CA SER A 84 17.09 -1.83 8.08
C SER A 84 17.24 -3.13 8.87
N PRO A 85 18.41 -3.79 8.83
CA PRO A 85 18.65 -4.97 9.65
C PRO A 85 18.57 -4.61 11.12
N ALA A 86 17.75 -5.35 11.88
CA ALA A 86 17.70 -5.18 13.33
C ALA A 86 19.09 -5.40 13.94
N PRO A 87 19.50 -4.65 14.99
CA PRO A 87 20.71 -4.98 15.74
C PRO A 87 20.53 -6.41 16.27
N ARG A 88 21.44 -7.32 15.87
CA ARG A 88 21.39 -8.75 16.17
C ARG A 88 21.09 -9.00 17.66
N SER A 89 19.82 -9.23 17.98
CA SER A 89 19.43 -9.74 19.28
C SER A 89 20.00 -11.15 19.38
N ARG A 90 20.70 -11.45 20.48
CA ARG A 90 21.44 -12.70 20.72
C ARG A 90 20.53 -13.92 20.95
N VAL A 91 19.31 -13.91 20.43
CA VAL A 91 18.41 -15.04 20.48
C VAL A 91 18.46 -15.69 19.11
N MET A 92 19.15 -16.83 19.04
CA MET A 92 19.20 -17.70 17.87
C MET A 92 17.80 -18.29 17.66
N HIS A 93 16.95 -17.57 16.94
CA HIS A 93 15.93 -18.19 16.12
C HIS A 93 16.47 -18.29 14.69
N ASP A 94 16.14 -19.39 14.04
CA ASP A 94 16.60 -19.82 12.72
C ASP A 94 16.02 -18.91 11.60
N ASP A 95 16.25 -17.60 11.69
CA ASP A 95 15.79 -16.62 10.71
C ASP A 95 16.89 -16.42 9.67
N SER A 96 16.99 -17.38 8.76
CA SER A 96 17.88 -17.36 7.61
C SER A 96 17.46 -16.35 6.51
N HIS A 97 16.38 -15.60 6.74
CA HIS A 97 15.76 -14.66 5.82
C HIS A 97 15.85 -13.20 6.33
N GLY A 98 16.03 -12.24 5.42
CA GLY A 98 16.04 -10.81 5.75
C GLY A 98 14.65 -10.27 6.10
N PRO A 99 14.52 -8.99 6.49
CA PRO A 99 13.22 -8.41 6.82
C PRO A 99 12.30 -8.40 5.60
N MET A 100 11.03 -8.76 5.80
CA MET A 100 9.98 -8.59 4.79
C MET A 100 9.10 -7.39 5.17
N VAL A 101 9.03 -6.42 4.27
CA VAL A 101 8.21 -5.21 4.41
C VAL A 101 7.07 -5.25 3.39
N LEU A 102 5.85 -4.99 3.84
CA LEU A 102 4.65 -4.96 3.03
C LEU A 102 4.06 -3.56 3.03
N SER A 103 3.67 -3.05 1.88
CA SER A 103 3.00 -1.76 1.79
C SER A 103 1.99 -1.70 0.66
N ASP A 104 0.83 -1.10 0.93
CA ASP A 104 -0.15 -0.75 -0.09
C ASP A 104 -0.29 0.77 -0.25
N TYR A 105 -0.36 1.18 -1.51
CA TYR A 105 -0.61 2.55 -1.90
C TYR A 105 -1.09 2.57 -3.36
N PRO A 106 -1.89 3.55 -3.81
CA PRO A 106 -1.94 3.92 -5.22
C PRO A 106 -0.57 4.50 -5.65
N PHE A 107 0.45 3.64 -5.69
CA PHE A 107 1.79 3.98 -6.13
C PHE A 107 1.77 4.54 -7.54
N SER A 108 2.60 5.54 -7.78
CA SER A 108 2.76 6.18 -9.08
C SER A 108 4.25 6.42 -9.34
N VAL A 109 4.56 6.94 -10.52
CA VAL A 109 5.91 7.39 -10.88
C VAL A 109 6.54 8.36 -9.87
N LYS A 110 5.73 9.03 -9.03
CA LYS A 110 6.23 9.95 -8.00
C LYS A 110 6.96 9.27 -6.85
N GLN A 111 6.56 8.05 -6.48
CA GLN A 111 7.16 7.30 -5.38
C GLN A 111 8.34 6.43 -5.82
N LEU A 112 8.39 6.11 -7.12
CA LEU A 112 9.34 5.16 -7.68
C LEU A 112 10.80 5.51 -7.38
N PRO A 113 11.30 6.75 -7.58
CA PRO A 113 12.71 7.06 -7.34
C PRO A 113 13.13 6.83 -5.89
N THR A 114 12.30 7.28 -4.93
CA THR A 114 12.60 7.12 -3.51
C THR A 114 12.60 5.66 -3.09
N LEU A 115 11.58 4.88 -3.49
CA LEU A 115 11.50 3.45 -3.17
C LEU A 115 12.66 2.67 -3.80
N GLN A 116 13.05 3.03 -5.04
CA GLN A 116 14.22 2.42 -5.69
C GLN A 116 15.50 2.71 -4.92
N THR A 117 15.75 3.97 -4.52
CA THR A 117 16.91 4.33 -3.71
C THR A 117 16.93 3.59 -2.37
N LEU A 118 15.77 3.40 -1.72
CA LEU A 118 15.68 2.62 -0.48
C LEU A 118 16.03 1.14 -0.74
N CYS A 119 15.53 0.55 -1.82
CA CYS A 119 15.86 -0.84 -2.17
C CYS A 119 17.36 -1.00 -2.44
N GLU A 120 17.96 -0.10 -3.22
CA GLU A 120 19.40 -0.12 -3.53
C GLU A 120 20.27 0.03 -2.28
N ARG A 121 19.91 0.96 -1.38
CA ARG A 121 20.65 1.24 -0.14
C ARG A 121 20.65 0.06 0.83
N HIS A 122 19.53 -0.66 0.92
CA HIS A 122 19.34 -1.77 1.85
C HIS A 122 19.55 -3.15 1.20
N GLY A 123 19.89 -3.20 -0.09
CA GLY A 123 19.98 -4.46 -0.84
C GLY A 123 18.66 -5.23 -0.86
N ALA A 124 17.53 -4.51 -0.86
CA ALA A 124 16.21 -5.12 -0.80
C ALA A 124 15.71 -5.53 -2.19
N THR A 125 15.10 -6.71 -2.27
CA THR A 125 14.40 -7.17 -3.48
C THR A 125 12.97 -6.64 -3.46
N ALA A 126 12.61 -5.83 -4.44
CA ALA A 126 11.25 -5.31 -4.58
C ALA A 126 10.37 -6.27 -5.40
N LEU A 127 9.17 -6.53 -4.89
CA LEU A 127 8.11 -7.31 -5.54
C LEU A 127 6.88 -6.42 -5.67
N THR A 128 6.46 -6.10 -6.90
CA THR A 128 5.22 -5.37 -7.15
C THR A 128 4.09 -6.33 -7.47
N ILE A 129 3.00 -6.28 -6.70
CA ILE A 129 1.73 -6.93 -7.04
C ILE A 129 0.77 -5.84 -7.45
N ARG A 130 0.42 -5.76 -8.74
CA ARG A 130 -0.47 -4.74 -9.27
C ARG A 130 -1.85 -5.32 -9.48
N LEU A 131 -2.80 -4.84 -8.68
CA LEU A 131 -4.21 -5.17 -8.82
C LEU A 131 -4.86 -4.21 -9.83
N THR A 132 -5.49 -4.76 -10.86
CA THR A 132 -6.28 -4.05 -11.87
C THR A 132 -7.76 -4.39 -11.70
N ALA A 133 -8.66 -3.58 -12.25
CA ALA A 133 -10.08 -3.90 -12.34
C ALA A 133 -10.77 -2.91 -13.30
N ASP A 134 -11.96 -3.28 -13.77
CA ASP A 134 -12.84 -2.38 -14.49
C ASP A 134 -13.15 -1.08 -13.69
N LEU A 135 -13.11 0.07 -14.37
CA LEU A 135 -13.24 1.37 -13.73
C LEU A 135 -14.62 1.61 -13.12
N GLU A 136 -15.70 1.05 -13.69
CA GLU A 136 -17.04 1.21 -13.07
C GLU A 136 -17.13 0.41 -11.80
N VAL A 137 -16.65 -0.83 -11.83
CA VAL A 137 -16.59 -1.67 -10.63
C VAL A 137 -15.79 -0.96 -9.53
N LEU A 138 -14.67 -0.32 -9.89
CA LEU A 138 -13.86 0.46 -8.94
C LEU A 138 -14.59 1.69 -8.42
N PHE A 139 -15.34 2.42 -9.26
CA PHE A 139 -16.12 3.57 -8.83
C PHE A 139 -17.23 3.18 -7.86
N GLU A 140 -17.95 2.08 -8.12
CA GLU A 140 -18.96 1.54 -7.20
C GLU A 140 -18.35 1.16 -5.85
N ARG A 141 -17.19 0.48 -5.86
CA ARG A 141 -16.47 0.11 -4.64
C ARG A 141 -16.00 1.33 -3.86
N GLN A 142 -15.48 2.35 -4.55
CA GLN A 142 -15.05 3.60 -3.93
C GLN A 142 -16.23 4.30 -3.25
N GLN A 143 -17.39 4.40 -3.92
CA GLN A 143 -18.60 4.98 -3.32
C GLN A 143 -19.04 4.20 -2.08
N ARG A 144 -19.12 2.86 -2.16
CA ARG A 144 -19.49 2.04 -1.01
C ARG A 144 -18.53 2.25 0.16
N ARG A 145 -17.22 2.30 -0.11
CA ARG A 145 -16.18 2.53 0.90
C ARG A 145 -16.26 3.91 1.54
N ASP A 146 -16.49 4.95 0.74
CA ASP A 146 -16.55 6.32 1.27
C ASP A 146 -17.82 6.58 2.10
N LEU A 147 -18.90 5.85 1.82
CA LEU A 147 -20.14 5.89 2.60
C LEU A 147 -20.11 4.98 3.83
N ASP A 148 -19.13 4.09 3.95
CA ASP A 148 -19.00 3.19 5.09
C ASP A 148 -18.65 3.96 6.37
N PRO A 149 -19.39 3.78 7.49
CA PRO A 149 -19.09 4.46 8.75
C PRO A 149 -17.69 4.19 9.31
N SER A 150 -17.07 3.07 8.97
CA SER A 150 -15.70 2.72 9.38
C SER A 150 -14.63 3.52 8.63
N ARG A 151 -14.96 4.14 7.49
CA ARG A 151 -14.02 5.01 6.77
C ARG A 151 -13.75 6.25 7.59
N HIS A 152 -12.49 6.47 7.93
CA HIS A 152 -12.06 7.66 8.66
C HIS A 152 -12.49 8.93 7.90
N LEU A 153 -13.11 9.88 8.60
CA LEU A 153 -13.74 11.06 7.99
C LEU A 153 -12.75 11.88 7.16
N GLY A 154 -11.51 12.02 7.63
CA GLY A 154 -10.44 12.73 6.93
C GLY A 154 -10.23 12.31 5.47
N HIS A 155 -10.66 11.11 5.04
CA HIS A 155 -10.62 10.71 3.62
C HIS A 155 -11.67 11.40 2.76
N ILE A 156 -12.84 11.72 3.33
CA ILE A 156 -14.05 12.12 2.60
C ILE A 156 -14.52 13.56 2.88
N VAL A 157 -13.78 14.33 3.68
CA VAL A 157 -14.08 15.74 4.00
C VAL A 157 -12.90 16.65 3.71
N ASP A 158 -13.18 17.95 3.56
CA ASP A 158 -12.18 18.99 3.35
C ASP A 158 -11.76 19.69 4.66
N ARG A 159 -12.45 19.39 5.77
CA ARG A 159 -12.14 19.83 7.12
C ARG A 159 -12.42 18.71 8.13
N TYR A 160 -11.48 18.45 9.03
CA TYR A 160 -11.57 17.42 10.05
C TYR A 160 -10.83 17.82 11.33
N HIS A 161 -11.46 17.63 12.48
CA HIS A 161 -10.82 17.63 13.79
C HIS A 161 -11.22 16.37 14.58
N ARG A 162 -10.37 15.95 15.51
CA ARG A 162 -10.63 14.78 16.34
C ARG A 162 -11.97 14.91 17.08
N GLY A 163 -12.81 13.90 16.93
CA GLY A 163 -14.15 13.87 17.51
C GLY A 163 -15.25 14.41 16.58
N ASP A 164 -14.89 14.93 15.40
CA ASP A 164 -15.87 15.22 14.36
C ASP A 164 -16.63 13.95 13.99
N SER A 165 -17.92 14.12 13.69
CA SER A 165 -18.78 13.03 13.25
C SER A 165 -19.67 13.50 12.12
N LEU A 166 -19.99 12.59 11.20
CA LEU A 166 -20.92 12.83 10.10
C LEU A 166 -21.85 11.64 9.99
N THR A 167 -23.09 11.82 10.44
CA THR A 167 -24.12 10.78 10.42
C THR A 167 -24.50 10.39 8.99
N ASP A 168 -24.73 11.40 8.14
CA ASP A 168 -25.04 11.18 6.73
C ASP A 168 -23.78 11.37 5.87
N ARG A 169 -23.11 10.24 5.59
CA ARG A 169 -21.87 10.20 4.81
C ARG A 169 -22.04 10.69 3.37
N SER A 170 -23.26 10.66 2.81
CA SER A 170 -23.53 11.16 1.46
C SER A 170 -23.36 12.67 1.32
N ARG A 171 -23.28 13.39 2.45
CA ARG A 171 -23.08 14.85 2.50
C ARG A 171 -21.63 15.25 2.71
N ALA A 172 -20.70 14.31 2.72
CA ALA A 172 -19.28 14.61 2.93
C ALA A 172 -18.73 15.45 1.76
N SER A 173 -17.98 16.50 2.05
CA SER A 173 -17.59 17.51 1.05
C SER A 173 -16.53 17.01 0.05
N GLY A 174 -15.76 15.99 0.43
CA GLY A 174 -14.67 15.42 -0.36
C GLY A 174 -15.05 14.19 -1.18
N LEU A 175 -16.34 13.84 -1.30
CA LEU A 175 -16.78 12.74 -2.16
C LEU A 175 -16.46 13.05 -3.63
N LEU A 176 -15.97 12.04 -4.34
CA LEU A 176 -15.61 12.19 -5.74
C LEU A 176 -16.84 12.02 -6.63
N THR A 177 -16.96 12.90 -7.63
CA THR A 177 -17.82 12.62 -8.77
C THR A 177 -17.23 11.48 -9.60
N ARG A 178 -18.06 10.81 -10.40
CA ARG A 178 -17.61 9.79 -11.36
C ARG A 178 -16.53 10.34 -12.29
N GLU A 179 -16.73 11.54 -12.83
CA GLU A 179 -15.76 12.20 -13.71
C GLU A 179 -14.41 12.42 -13.02
N GLU A 180 -14.41 12.96 -11.80
CA GLU A 180 -13.18 13.20 -11.05
C GLU A 180 -12.48 11.87 -10.68
N PHE A 181 -13.24 10.84 -10.30
CA PHE A 181 -12.69 9.51 -10.05
C PHE A 181 -11.98 8.95 -11.29
N TYR A 182 -12.64 8.97 -12.45
CA TYR A 182 -12.09 8.49 -13.71
C TYR A 182 -10.86 9.28 -14.13
N ARG A 183 -10.90 10.61 -14.00
CA ARG A 183 -9.76 11.47 -14.27
C ARG A 183 -8.57 11.10 -13.39
N ARG A 184 -8.78 10.92 -12.08
CA ARG A 184 -7.70 10.52 -11.16
C ARG A 184 -7.12 9.15 -11.51
N CYS A 185 -7.94 8.19 -11.88
CA CYS A 185 -7.49 6.85 -12.23
C CYS A 185 -6.65 6.84 -13.51
N THR A 186 -7.00 7.67 -14.50
CA THR A 186 -6.36 7.67 -15.83
C THR A 186 -5.19 8.63 -15.94
N THR A 187 -5.10 9.69 -15.13
CA THR A 187 -4.04 10.72 -15.27
C THR A 187 -2.93 10.61 -14.24
N ARG A 188 -3.05 9.76 -13.21
CA ARG A 188 -2.07 9.69 -12.11
C ARG A 188 -1.05 8.55 -12.24
N GLY A 189 -1.21 7.69 -13.23
CA GLY A 189 -0.28 6.60 -13.53
C GLY A 189 -0.22 5.51 -12.46
N TYR A 190 -1.34 5.26 -11.78
CA TYR A 190 -1.46 4.21 -10.75
C TYR A 190 -1.42 2.79 -11.34
N ASP A 191 -1.81 2.67 -12.60
CA ASP A 191 -1.86 1.46 -13.41
C ASP A 191 -0.51 1.10 -14.05
N THR A 192 0.47 2.02 -14.04
CA THR A 192 1.78 1.81 -14.67
C THR A 192 2.92 1.59 -13.69
N PHE A 193 2.69 1.79 -12.39
CA PHE A 193 3.73 1.61 -11.38
C PHE A 193 4.30 0.19 -11.37
N ARG A 194 5.63 0.11 -11.30
CA ARG A 194 6.40 -1.13 -11.16
C ARG A 194 7.76 -0.82 -10.55
N LEU A 195 8.12 -1.54 -9.49
CA LEU A 195 9.47 -1.63 -8.96
C LEU A 195 9.83 -3.10 -8.75
N GLY A 196 10.93 -3.55 -9.38
CA GLY A 196 11.34 -4.95 -9.36
C GLY A 196 10.44 -5.87 -10.19
N GLU A 197 10.23 -7.09 -9.70
CA GLU A 197 9.39 -8.08 -10.38
C GLU A 197 7.91 -7.72 -10.25
N LEU A 198 7.12 -8.02 -11.28
CA LEU A 198 5.71 -7.65 -11.35
C LEU A 198 4.84 -8.90 -11.46
N LEU A 199 3.87 -9.02 -10.56
CA LEU A 199 2.70 -9.87 -10.72
C LEU A 199 1.48 -8.96 -10.93
N GLU A 200 0.86 -9.04 -12.10
CA GLU A 200 -0.39 -8.35 -12.38
C GLU A 200 -1.58 -9.28 -12.17
N VAL A 201 -2.63 -8.78 -11.51
CA VAL A 201 -3.81 -9.57 -11.15
C VAL A 201 -5.06 -8.74 -11.42
N ASP A 202 -5.96 -9.28 -12.25
CA ASP A 202 -7.29 -8.71 -12.44
C ASP A 202 -8.18 -9.05 -11.24
N ALA A 203 -8.67 -8.01 -10.57
CA ALA A 203 -9.55 -8.06 -9.41
C ALA A 203 -10.93 -7.43 -9.71
N THR A 204 -11.34 -7.42 -10.99
CA THR A 204 -12.69 -7.03 -11.41
C THR A 204 -13.73 -7.91 -10.73
N ASP A 205 -13.51 -9.22 -10.70
CA ASP A 205 -14.22 -10.16 -9.84
C ASP A 205 -13.31 -10.61 -8.69
N LEU A 206 -13.66 -10.26 -7.45
CA LEU A 206 -12.85 -10.58 -6.29
C LEU A 206 -12.86 -12.09 -5.97
N ASP A 207 -13.93 -12.80 -6.32
CA ASP A 207 -14.06 -14.23 -6.05
C ASP A 207 -13.20 -15.07 -7.01
N ALA A 208 -12.87 -14.50 -8.18
CA ALA A 208 -11.99 -15.11 -9.17
C ALA A 208 -10.48 -14.93 -8.86
N VAL A 209 -10.12 -14.07 -7.90
CA VAL A 209 -8.72 -13.81 -7.57
C VAL A 209 -8.12 -15.02 -6.86
N ASP A 210 -7.11 -15.65 -7.49
CA ASP A 210 -6.35 -16.74 -6.88
C ASP A 210 -5.32 -16.21 -5.87
N HIS A 211 -5.80 -15.98 -4.66
CA HIS A 211 -4.97 -15.52 -3.55
C HIS A 211 -3.85 -16.51 -3.21
N LYS A 212 -4.08 -17.81 -3.40
CA LYS A 212 -3.06 -18.83 -3.12
C LYS A 212 -1.90 -18.69 -4.09
N ALA A 213 -2.17 -18.52 -5.39
CA ALA A 213 -1.15 -18.31 -6.40
C ALA A 213 -0.32 -17.03 -6.13
N ILE A 214 -0.96 -15.94 -5.68
CA ILE A 214 -0.24 -14.71 -5.30
C ILE A 214 0.70 -14.97 -4.11
N LEU A 215 0.22 -15.64 -3.07
CA LEU A 215 1.01 -15.95 -1.87
C LEU A 215 2.17 -16.90 -2.18
N ASP A 216 1.95 -17.91 -3.01
CA ASP A 216 2.98 -18.84 -3.47
C ASP A 216 4.03 -18.11 -4.34
N TRP A 217 3.61 -17.15 -5.16
CA TRP A 217 4.52 -16.30 -5.94
C TRP A 217 5.42 -15.44 -5.05
N ILE A 218 4.90 -14.86 -3.97
CA ILE A 218 5.72 -14.17 -2.96
C ILE A 218 6.69 -15.15 -2.29
N ALA A 219 6.19 -16.30 -1.84
CA ALA A 219 6.98 -17.29 -1.10
C ALA A 219 8.18 -17.82 -1.92
N ALA A 220 8.01 -18.01 -3.22
CA ALA A 220 9.08 -18.44 -4.11
C ALA A 220 10.23 -17.41 -4.27
N ARG A 221 10.03 -16.19 -3.77
CA ARG A 221 10.97 -15.05 -3.87
C ARG A 221 11.40 -14.55 -2.49
N SER A 222 11.00 -15.22 -1.42
CA SER A 222 11.25 -14.83 -0.03
C SER A 222 12.08 -15.81 0.79
#